data_AF-A0A1G3CZW9-F1
#
_entry.id   AF-A0A1G3CZW9-F1
#
_cell.length_a   1.000
_cell.length_b   1.000
_cell.length_c   1.000
_cell.angle_alpha   90.00
_cell.angle_beta   90.00
_cell.angle_gamma   90.00
#
_symmetry.space_group_name_H-M   'P 1'
#
loop_
_entity.id
_entity.type
_entity.pdbx_description
1 polymer ?
#
loop_
_entity_poly.entity_id
_entity_poly.type
_entity_poly.pdbx_seq_one_letter_code
_entity_poly.pdbx_strand_id
1 'polypeptide(L)'
;LVSSTDGVGTKLKIAFITGKHDTIGIDLVAMCVNDIIVLGAEPLFLLDYLASSRIVPKVLHEVLDGIVEGCRQAGCALIGGETPEMPGFYHEGEYDIAGFVVGVIEKDKIIDGKTIKPGDVVIGLSSSGVHSNGFSLVRKV
;
A
#
# COMPACT_ATOMS: atom_id res chain seq x y z
N LEU A 1 0.17 1.98 20.11
CA LEU A 1 -0.36 1.89 18.74
C LEU A 1 0.54 2.70 17.84
N VAL A 2 0.79 2.21 16.64
CA VAL A 2 1.47 2.92 15.55
C VAL A 2 0.56 2.85 14.33
N SER A 3 0.70 3.80 13.41
CA SER A 3 -0.08 3.83 12.18
C SER A 3 0.73 4.40 11.04
N SER A 4 0.44 3.95 9.83
CA SER A 4 0.95 4.56 8.60
C SER A 4 -0.19 4.78 7.62
N THR A 5 -0.04 5.79 6.76
CA THR A 5 -0.92 6.02 5.63
C THR A 5 -0.08 6.21 4.39
N ASP A 6 -0.49 5.56 3.31
CA ASP A 6 0.27 5.54 2.08
C ASP A 6 -0.64 5.42 0.86
N GLY A 7 -0.08 5.76 -0.30
CA GLY A 7 -0.71 5.55 -1.60
C GLY A 7 0.18 4.74 -2.52
N VAL A 8 -0.39 4.18 -3.58
CA VAL A 8 0.38 3.45 -4.60
C VAL A 8 1.19 4.39 -5.49
N GLY A 9 0.69 5.61 -5.71
CA GLY A 9 1.35 6.60 -6.55
C GLY A 9 1.34 6.23 -8.03
N THR A 10 2.38 6.64 -8.76
CA THR A 10 2.35 6.65 -10.24
C THR A 10 2.42 5.28 -10.90
N LYS A 11 2.57 4.20 -10.12
CA LYS A 11 2.40 2.82 -10.60
C LYS A 11 0.98 2.56 -11.10
N LEU A 12 -0.02 3.28 -10.58
CA LEU A 12 -1.41 3.23 -11.07
C LEU A 12 -1.52 3.48 -12.58
N LYS A 13 -0.67 4.34 -13.14
CA LYS A 13 -0.64 4.61 -14.58
C LYS A 13 -0.25 3.36 -15.39
N ILE A 14 0.56 2.47 -14.84
CA ILE A 14 0.85 1.17 -15.47
C ILE A 14 -0.39 0.28 -15.43
N ALA A 15 -1.09 0.20 -14.29
CA ALA A 15 -2.32 -0.57 -14.16
C ALA A 15 -3.38 -0.11 -15.18
N PHE A 16 -3.51 1.20 -15.40
CA PHE A 16 -4.44 1.74 -16.41
C PHE A 16 -4.05 1.35 -17.83
N ILE A 17 -2.76 1.43 -18.17
CA ILE A 17 -2.26 1.09 -19.51
C ILE A 17 -2.41 -0.41 -19.81
N THR A 18 -2.18 -1.26 -18.80
CA THR A 18 -2.24 -2.72 -18.98
C THR A 18 -3.64 -3.30 -18.76
N GLY A 19 -4.57 -2.51 -18.19
CA GLY A 19 -5.88 -2.98 -17.77
C GLY A 19 -5.80 -4.05 -16.66
N LYS A 20 -4.73 -4.03 -15.86
CA LYS A 20 -4.49 -5.00 -14.78
C LYS A 20 -4.56 -4.31 -13.42
N HIS A 21 -5.68 -4.49 -12.72
CA HIS A 21 -5.97 -3.80 -11.46
C HIS A 21 -5.93 -4.73 -10.23
N ASP A 22 -5.97 -6.04 -10.45
CA ASP A 22 -6.05 -7.11 -9.43
C ASP A 22 -4.85 -7.21 -8.49
N THR A 23 -3.70 -6.62 -8.84
CA THR A 23 -2.49 -6.68 -8.02
C THR A 23 -2.18 -5.37 -7.29
N ILE A 24 -2.83 -4.27 -7.66
CA ILE A 24 -2.45 -2.94 -7.17
C ILE A 24 -2.82 -2.73 -5.69
N GLY A 25 -3.83 -3.46 -5.21
CA GLY A 25 -4.18 -3.48 -3.79
C GLY A 25 -3.10 -4.13 -2.92
N ILE A 26 -2.37 -5.12 -3.44
CA ILE A 26 -1.25 -5.75 -2.73
C ILE A 26 -0.14 -4.72 -2.54
N ASP A 27 0.17 -3.95 -3.58
CA ASP A 27 1.15 -2.86 -3.53
C ASP A 27 0.78 -1.81 -2.46
N LEU A 28 -0.52 -1.47 -2.35
CA LEU A 28 -1.01 -0.53 -1.34
C LEU A 28 -0.79 -1.04 0.09
N VAL A 29 -1.23 -2.27 0.35
CA VAL A 29 -1.12 -2.88 1.69
C VAL A 29 0.35 -3.05 2.06
N ALA A 30 1.19 -3.50 1.13
CA ALA A 30 2.62 -3.70 1.36
C ALA A 30 3.32 -2.39 1.75
N MET A 31 3.01 -1.26 1.10
CA MET A 31 3.56 0.05 1.46
C MET A 31 3.19 0.41 2.90
N CYS A 32 1.89 0.39 3.22
CA CYS A 32 1.40 0.74 4.56
C CYS A 32 2.00 -0.15 5.65
N VAL A 33 1.98 -1.47 5.44
CA VAL A 33 2.41 -2.46 6.42
C VAL A 33 3.92 -2.43 6.61
N ASN A 34 4.70 -2.33 5.53
CA ASN A 34 6.16 -2.31 5.65
C ASN A 34 6.64 -1.11 6.49
N ASP A 35 5.93 0.02 6.44
CA ASP A 35 6.25 1.21 7.22
C ASP A 35 6.03 1.07 8.72
N ILE A 36 5.20 0.12 9.16
CA ILE A 36 5.00 -0.14 10.59
C ILE A 36 5.81 -1.33 11.10
N ILE A 37 6.08 -2.35 10.27
CA ILE A 37 6.88 -3.52 10.70
C ILE A 37 8.35 -3.16 10.92
N VAL A 38 8.88 -2.12 10.27
CA VAL A 38 10.26 -1.64 10.51
C VAL A 38 10.46 -1.14 11.94
N LEU A 39 9.38 -0.75 12.62
CA LEU A 39 9.40 -0.39 14.04
C LEU A 39 9.30 -1.61 14.97
N GLY A 40 9.05 -2.81 14.40
CA GLY A 40 8.76 -4.05 15.11
C GLY A 40 7.27 -4.28 15.40
N ALA A 41 6.37 -3.51 14.78
CA ALA A 41 4.94 -3.58 15.10
C ALA A 41 4.21 -4.73 14.39
N GLU A 42 3.19 -5.27 15.05
CA GLU A 42 2.25 -6.23 14.48
C GLU A 42 1.07 -5.48 13.85
N PRO A 43 0.79 -5.65 12.53
CA PRO A 43 -0.37 -5.05 11.88
C PRO A 43 -1.69 -5.61 12.44
N LEU A 44 -2.66 -4.75 12.75
CA LEU A 44 -3.97 -5.15 13.26
C LEU A 44 -5.03 -5.10 12.15
N PHE A 45 -5.21 -3.91 11.56
CA PHE A 45 -6.21 -3.68 10.56
C PHE A 45 -5.81 -2.60 9.56
N LEU A 46 -6.45 -2.63 8.40
CA LEU A 46 -6.32 -1.66 7.33
C LEU A 46 -7.69 -1.08 6.95
N LEU A 47 -7.68 0.20 6.58
CA LEU A 47 -8.77 0.91 5.92
C LEU A 47 -8.28 1.36 4.54
N ASP A 48 -9.15 1.30 3.54
CA ASP A 48 -8.83 1.78 2.19
C ASP A 48 -9.66 3.01 1.77
N TYR A 49 -9.11 3.79 0.86
CA TYR A 49 -9.77 4.92 0.23
C TYR A 49 -9.50 4.87 -1.27
N LEU A 50 -10.53 4.62 -2.09
CA LEU A 50 -10.44 4.55 -3.54
C LEU A 50 -11.31 5.64 -4.16
N ALA A 51 -10.67 6.71 -4.63
CA ALA A 51 -11.36 7.79 -5.31
C ALA A 51 -11.23 7.66 -6.83
N SER A 52 -12.32 7.89 -7.56
CA SER A 52 -12.32 7.74 -9.03
C SER A 52 -13.16 8.81 -9.71
N SER A 53 -12.96 9.00 -11.02
CA SER A 53 -13.83 9.87 -11.83
C SER A 53 -15.21 9.26 -12.03
N ARG A 54 -15.24 7.93 -12.20
CA ARG A 54 -16.43 7.12 -12.35
C ARG A 54 -16.13 5.71 -11.83
N ILE A 55 -17.05 5.16 -11.06
CA ILE A 55 -16.96 3.79 -10.56
C ILE A 55 -17.26 2.83 -11.69
N VAL A 56 -16.28 1.98 -12.01
CA VAL A 56 -16.43 0.83 -12.89
C VAL A 56 -16.44 -0.42 -12.00
N PRO A 57 -17.59 -1.09 -11.78
CA PRO A 57 -17.70 -2.18 -10.81
C PRO A 57 -16.67 -3.30 -10.99
N LYS A 58 -16.33 -3.63 -12.24
CA LYS A 58 -15.29 -4.63 -12.54
C LYS A 58 -13.92 -4.22 -12.00
N VAL A 59 -13.49 -2.99 -12.26
CA VAL A 59 -12.18 -2.47 -11.80
C VAL A 59 -12.18 -2.36 -10.28
N LEU A 60 -13.27 -1.89 -9.69
CA LEU A 60 -13.41 -1.81 -8.24
C LEU A 60 -13.22 -3.19 -7.58
N HIS A 61 -13.89 -4.23 -8.08
CA HIS A 61 -13.72 -5.59 -7.57
C HIS A 61 -12.29 -6.09 -7.70
N GLU A 62 -11.64 -5.87 -8.85
CA GLU A 62 -10.23 -6.27 -9.05
C GLU A 62 -9.31 -5.58 -8.03
N VAL A 63 -9.46 -4.27 -7.82
CA VAL A 63 -8.64 -3.56 -6.81
C VAL A 63 -8.90 -4.11 -5.40
N LEU A 64 -10.15 -4.33 -5.03
CA LEU A 64 -10.53 -4.88 -3.73
C LEU A 64 -9.98 -6.30 -3.51
N ASP A 65 -10.00 -7.16 -4.53
CA ASP A 65 -9.41 -8.51 -4.48
C ASP A 65 -7.91 -8.42 -4.14
N GLY A 66 -7.20 -7.46 -4.74
CA GLY A 66 -5.80 -7.17 -4.44
C GLY A 66 -5.58 -6.69 -3.01
N ILE A 67 -6.46 -5.83 -2.48
CA ILE A 67 -6.36 -5.33 -1.09
C ILE A 67 -6.59 -6.48 -0.11
N VAL A 68 -7.62 -7.29 -0.33
CA VAL A 68 -7.93 -8.45 0.51
C VAL A 68 -6.75 -9.44 0.52
N GLU A 69 -6.17 -9.72 -0.64
CA GLU A 69 -4.99 -10.58 -0.75
C GLU A 69 -3.78 -9.98 -0.03
N GLY A 70 -3.55 -8.66 -0.17
CA GLY A 70 -2.51 -7.95 0.57
C GLY A 70 -2.68 -8.04 2.09
N CYS A 71 -3.90 -7.81 2.59
CA CYS A 71 -4.23 -7.92 4.02
C CYS A 71 -4.03 -9.36 4.53
N ARG A 72 -4.40 -10.36 3.72
CA ARG A 72 -4.18 -11.79 4.03
C ARG A 72 -2.69 -12.11 4.15
N GLN A 73 -1.85 -11.60 3.26
CA GLN A 73 -0.39 -11.77 3.34
C GLN A 73 0.23 -11.05 4.55
N ALA A 74 -0.29 -9.86 4.88
CA ALA A 74 0.16 -9.05 6.00
C ALA A 74 -0.34 -9.55 7.37
N GLY A 75 -1.33 -10.45 7.39
CA GLY A 75 -1.94 -10.94 8.62
C GLY A 75 -2.84 -9.90 9.32
N CYS A 76 -3.36 -8.92 8.60
CA CYS A 76 -4.26 -7.89 9.15
C CYS A 76 -5.68 -7.99 8.59
N ALA A 77 -6.65 -7.43 9.32
CA ALA A 77 -8.03 -7.37 8.88
C ALA A 77 -8.30 -6.15 7.99
N LEU A 78 -8.99 -6.34 6.86
CA LEU A 78 -9.62 -5.22 6.15
C LEU A 78 -10.96 -4.93 6.84
N ILE A 79 -11.08 -3.79 7.52
CA ILE A 79 -12.26 -3.51 8.38
C ILE A 79 -13.20 -2.44 7.83
N GLY A 80 -12.84 -1.80 6.72
CA GLY A 80 -13.66 -0.79 6.07
C GLY A 80 -12.89 -0.03 5.00
N GLY A 81 -13.62 0.81 4.27
CA GLY A 81 -13.05 1.69 3.27
C GLY A 81 -14.07 2.68 2.76
N GLU A 82 -13.67 3.56 1.85
CA GLU A 82 -14.51 4.58 1.24
C GLU A 82 -14.23 4.68 -0.26
N THR A 83 -15.30 4.89 -1.06
CA THR A 83 -15.24 4.83 -2.54
C THR A 83 -15.96 6.02 -3.19
N PRO A 84 -15.43 7.25 -3.07
CA PRO A 84 -16.10 8.42 -3.63
C PRO A 84 -15.95 8.49 -5.16
N GLU A 85 -17.05 8.82 -5.82
CA GLU A 85 -17.08 9.18 -7.23
C GLU A 85 -16.99 10.71 -7.38
N MET A 86 -15.92 11.21 -7.98
CA MET A 86 -15.61 12.64 -8.11
C MET A 86 -15.34 13.03 -9.57
N PRO A 87 -16.40 13.10 -10.41
CA PRO A 87 -16.26 13.51 -11.80
C PRO A 87 -15.76 14.96 -11.87
N GLY A 88 -14.79 15.21 -12.74
CA GLY A 88 -14.14 16.52 -12.90
C GLY A 88 -12.96 16.76 -11.97
N PHE A 89 -12.74 15.91 -10.96
CA PHE A 89 -11.50 15.90 -10.18
C PHE A 89 -10.48 14.91 -10.79
N TYR A 90 -10.91 13.66 -10.99
CA TYR A 90 -10.12 12.64 -11.68
C TYR A 90 -10.42 12.64 -13.19
N HIS A 91 -9.40 12.28 -13.98
CA HIS A 91 -9.61 12.01 -15.41
C HIS A 91 -10.45 10.75 -15.62
N GLU A 92 -11.13 10.67 -16.76
CA GLU A 92 -11.94 9.51 -17.12
C GLU A 92 -11.09 8.23 -17.14
N GLY A 93 -11.58 7.18 -16.46
CA GLY A 93 -10.87 5.90 -16.34
C GLY A 93 -9.74 5.89 -15.32
N GLU A 94 -9.48 7.00 -14.63
CA GLU A 94 -8.46 7.08 -13.58
C GLU A 94 -9.06 7.03 -12.18
N TYR A 95 -8.31 6.41 -11.28
CA TYR A 95 -8.58 6.36 -9.86
C TYR A 95 -7.30 6.57 -9.05
N ASP A 96 -7.43 6.94 -7.79
CA ASP A 96 -6.35 6.97 -6.82
C ASP A 96 -6.72 6.10 -5.62
N ILE A 97 -5.71 5.44 -5.04
CA ILE A 97 -5.90 4.56 -3.91
C ILE A 97 -4.93 4.89 -2.80
N ALA A 98 -5.48 5.03 -1.60
CA ALA A 98 -4.76 5.22 -0.37
C ALA A 98 -5.21 4.21 0.67
N GLY A 99 -4.32 3.94 1.62
CA GLY A 99 -4.49 2.96 2.67
C GLY A 99 -4.08 3.57 4.00
N PHE A 100 -4.68 3.07 5.06
CA PHE A 100 -4.36 3.44 6.42
C PHE A 100 -4.28 2.16 7.27
N VAL A 101 -3.10 1.88 7.81
CA VAL A 101 -2.87 0.72 8.66
C VAL A 101 -2.68 1.16 10.11
N VAL A 102 -3.21 0.37 11.04
CA VAL A 102 -2.90 0.48 12.47
C VAL A 102 -2.25 -0.81 12.93
N GLY A 103 -1.17 -0.67 13.69
CA GLY A 103 -0.47 -1.76 14.34
C GLY A 103 -0.24 -1.53 15.83
N VAL A 104 0.23 -2.57 16.50
CA VAL A 104 0.55 -2.56 17.93
C VAL A 104 1.98 -3.00 18.17
N ILE A 105 2.59 -2.40 19.18
CA ILE A 105 3.92 -2.77 19.65
C ILE A 105 4.06 -2.40 21.13
N GLU A 106 4.75 -3.25 21.88
CA GLU A 106 5.15 -2.95 23.25
C GLU A 106 6.27 -1.90 23.28
N LYS A 107 6.20 -0.97 24.21
CA LYS A 107 7.09 0.21 24.25
C LYS A 107 8.58 -0.18 24.36
N ASP A 108 8.87 -1.26 25.08
CA ASP A 108 10.22 -1.80 25.28
C ASP A 108 10.74 -2.63 24.10
N LYS A 109 9.88 -2.94 23.12
CA LYS A 109 10.23 -3.71 21.90
C LYS A 109 10.39 -2.84 20.65
N ILE A 110 10.22 -1.52 20.76
CA ILE A 110 10.36 -0.61 19.61
C ILE A 110 11.77 -0.68 19.06
N ILE A 111 11.86 -0.91 17.75
CA ILE A 111 13.10 -0.86 16.98
C ILE A 111 13.26 0.57 16.46
N ASP A 112 14.19 1.33 17.05
CA ASP A 112 14.44 2.75 16.72
C ASP A 112 15.91 3.05 16.35
N GLY A 113 16.73 2.00 16.21
CA GLY A 113 18.13 2.09 15.80
C GLY A 113 19.10 2.60 16.88
N LYS A 114 18.65 2.93 18.10
CA LYS A 114 19.54 3.43 19.17
C LYS A 114 20.62 2.43 19.62
N THR A 115 20.41 1.14 19.38
CA THR A 115 21.34 0.07 19.76
C THR A 115 22.36 -0.27 18.65
N ILE A 116 22.25 0.37 17.47
CA ILE A 116 23.16 0.15 16.34
C ILE A 116 24.56 0.66 16.71
N LYS A 117 25.60 -0.12 16.39
CA LYS A 117 26.99 0.19 16.71
C LYS A 117 27.97 -0.29 15.62
N PRO A 118 29.20 0.26 15.57
CA PRO A 118 30.24 -0.25 14.68
C PRO A 118 30.46 -1.76 14.87
N GLY A 119 30.48 -2.49 13.76
CA GLY A 119 30.58 -3.96 13.73
C GLY A 119 29.24 -4.66 13.49
N ASP A 120 28.11 -3.96 13.60
CA ASP A 120 26.82 -4.51 13.16
C ASP A 120 26.78 -4.68 11.62
N VAL A 121 25.97 -5.62 11.16
CA VAL A 121 25.86 -5.99 9.74
C VAL A 121 24.53 -5.52 9.16
N VAL A 122 24.56 -5.13 7.88
CA VAL A 122 23.36 -4.79 7.12
C VAL A 122 22.91 -6.02 6.33
N ILE A 123 21.68 -6.46 6.57
CA ILE A 123 21.05 -7.56 5.83
C ILE A 123 19.95 -6.97 4.96
N GLY A 124 20.09 -7.14 3.64
CA GLY A 124 19.06 -6.76 2.68
C GLY A 124 18.13 -7.94 2.39
N LEU A 125 16.82 -7.69 2.43
CA LEU A 125 15.83 -8.61 1.88
C LEU A 125 15.59 -8.25 0.42
N SER A 126 15.54 -9.25 -0.47
CA SER A 126 15.33 -9.02 -1.89
C SER A 126 13.95 -8.39 -2.14
N SER A 127 13.90 -7.36 -2.98
CA SER A 127 12.64 -6.84 -3.50
C SER A 127 12.07 -7.78 -4.58
N SER A 128 10.77 -7.63 -4.87
CA SER A 128 10.12 -8.29 -6.02
C SER A 128 10.29 -7.50 -7.33
N GLY A 129 11.10 -6.44 -7.32
CA GLY A 129 11.32 -5.51 -8.43
C GLY A 129 11.32 -4.07 -7.95
N VAL A 130 10.63 -3.20 -8.71
CA VAL A 130 10.55 -1.75 -8.46
C VAL A 130 9.59 -1.39 -7.30
N HIS A 131 8.80 -2.35 -6.83
CA HIS A 131 7.74 -2.15 -5.82
C HIS A 131 6.73 -1.09 -6.27
N SER A 132 6.52 -0.02 -5.50
CA SER A 132 5.56 1.05 -5.78
C SER A 132 6.21 2.41 -6.07
N ASN A 133 7.54 2.48 -6.11
CA ASN A 133 8.28 3.74 -6.19
C ASN A 133 9.00 3.93 -7.53
N GLY A 134 9.10 5.17 -8.00
CA GLY A 134 9.91 5.50 -9.19
C GLY A 134 9.22 5.26 -10.54
N PHE A 135 7.94 4.90 -10.57
CA PHE A 135 7.20 4.62 -11.81
C PHE A 135 7.08 5.81 -12.77
N SER A 136 7.24 7.03 -12.26
CA SER A 136 7.33 8.22 -13.11
C SER A 136 8.56 8.21 -14.03
N LEU A 137 9.68 7.63 -13.58
CA LEU A 137 10.88 7.46 -14.39
C LEU A 137 10.76 6.23 -15.28
N VAL A 138 10.28 5.10 -14.73
CA VAL A 138 10.06 3.85 -15.48
C VAL A 138 9.21 4.09 -16.73
N ARG A 139 8.21 4.97 -16.64
CA ARG A 139 7.34 5.31 -17.78
C ARG A 139 7.98 6.19 -18.86
N LYS A 140 9.14 6.80 -18.57
CA LYS A 140 9.83 7.71 -19.50
C LYS A 140 10.92 7.02 -20.33
N VAL A 141 11.37 5.85 -19.91
CA VAL A 141 12.46 5.08 -20.53
C VAL A 141 11.94 4.00 -21.45
#